data_AF-A0A3Q2Y0Z0-F1
#
_entry.id   AF-A0A3Q2Y0Z0-F1
#
_cell.length_a   1.000
_cell.length_b   1.000
_cell.length_c   1.000
_cell.angle_alpha   90.00
_cell.angle_beta   90.00
_cell.angle_gamma   90.00
#
_symmetry.space_group_name_H-M   'P 1'
#
loop_
_entity.id
_entity.type
_entity.pdbx_description
1 polymer ?
#
loop_
_entity_poly.entity_id
_entity_poly.type
_entity_poly.pdbx_seq_one_letter_code
_entity_poly.pdbx_strand_id
1 'polypeptide(L)'
;MKLPTSLLVGIQDFVLLDETSEAAFLNNLKKRFSKDLIYTYIGTLLVSVNPFKELDIYNKKQMDLYMGVNFFELPPHIYALADNAYHTMLSEFNNHFILISGESGAGKTEASKKILQYYAVSCPSTALLNTVRDKMLMSNPVLEAFGNAKTLKNDNSSRFGKYMDIQFDSEVRRVQFC
;
A
#
# COMPACT_ATOMS: atom_id res chain seq x y z
N MET A 1 21.88 -9.20 19.21
CA MET A 1 20.74 -9.03 18.28
C MET A 1 21.29 -8.92 16.87
N LYS A 2 21.01 -9.89 15.99
CA LYS A 2 21.32 -9.74 14.56
C LYS A 2 20.27 -8.79 13.98
N LEU A 3 20.69 -7.65 13.45
CA LEU A 3 19.82 -6.75 12.69
C LEU A 3 19.15 -7.55 11.56
N PRO A 4 17.82 -7.43 11.35
CA PRO A 4 17.16 -7.97 10.17
C PRO A 4 17.96 -7.67 8.90
N THR A 5 18.20 -8.67 8.06
CA THR A 5 18.97 -8.54 6.81
C THR A 5 18.42 -7.46 5.88
N SER A 6 17.15 -7.06 6.03
CA SER A 6 16.51 -5.95 5.32
C SER A 6 16.97 -4.54 5.73
N LEU A 7 17.54 -4.36 6.94
CA LEU A 7 18.10 -3.08 7.41
C LEU A 7 19.46 -2.76 6.79
N LEU A 8 20.12 -3.76 6.19
CA LEU A 8 21.48 -3.62 5.64
C LEU A 8 21.47 -3.36 4.12
N VAL A 9 20.30 -3.40 3.47
CA VAL A 9 20.18 -3.28 2.01
C VAL A 9 19.61 -1.91 1.63
N GLY A 10 20.53 -1.01 1.29
CA GLY A 10 20.17 0.35 0.86
C GLY A 10 19.54 1.18 1.97
N ILE A 11 19.14 2.38 1.62
CA ILE A 11 18.50 3.33 2.52
C ILE A 11 16.99 3.10 2.49
N GLN A 12 16.38 3.00 3.68
CA GLN A 12 14.95 2.69 3.83
C GLN A 12 14.06 3.93 3.72
N ASP A 13 14.58 5.11 4.06
CA ASP A 13 13.91 6.40 3.91
C ASP A 13 14.82 7.37 3.15
N PHE A 14 14.38 7.84 2.00
CA PHE A 14 15.13 8.77 1.16
C PHE A 14 15.43 10.12 1.83
N VAL A 15 14.76 10.47 2.93
CA VAL A 15 15.16 11.64 3.75
C VAL A 15 16.58 11.47 4.31
N LEU A 16 17.06 10.24 4.47
CA LEU A 16 18.41 9.91 4.95
C LEU A 16 19.43 9.76 3.81
N LEU A 17 19.05 10.06 2.57
CA LEU A 17 19.93 9.94 1.40
C LEU A 17 20.89 11.16 1.36
N ASP A 18 22.20 10.92 1.49
CA ASP A 18 23.20 12.00 1.53
C ASP A 18 23.24 12.85 0.24
N GLU A 19 23.04 12.21 -0.91
CA GLU A 19 23.06 12.84 -2.23
C GLU A 19 21.67 12.77 -2.87
N THR A 20 21.00 13.90 -3.06
CA THR A 20 19.62 13.96 -3.59
C THR A 20 19.54 13.93 -5.13
N SER A 21 20.46 13.25 -5.81
CA SER A 21 20.48 13.15 -7.27
C SER A 21 19.59 12.02 -7.78
N GLU A 22 18.97 12.16 -8.96
CA GLU A 22 18.13 11.12 -9.57
C GLU A 22 18.89 9.78 -9.68
N ALA A 23 20.18 9.84 -10.01
CA ALA A 23 21.05 8.67 -10.08
C ALA A 23 21.17 7.97 -8.71
N ALA A 24 21.34 8.71 -7.62
CA ALA A 24 21.39 8.15 -6.26
C ALA A 24 20.06 7.48 -5.86
N PHE A 25 18.92 8.12 -6.16
CA PHE A 25 17.59 7.54 -5.96
C PHE A 25 17.42 6.20 -6.70
N LEU A 26 17.70 6.20 -8.01
CA LEU A 26 17.59 5.00 -8.85
C LEU A 26 18.54 3.88 -8.40
N ASN A 27 19.77 4.22 -8.02
CA ASN A 27 20.74 3.26 -7.51
C ASN A 27 20.27 2.59 -6.21
N ASN A 28 19.68 3.37 -5.29
CA ASN A 28 19.13 2.82 -4.05
C ASN A 28 17.93 1.89 -4.33
N LEU A 29 16.97 2.33 -5.16
CA LEU A 29 15.83 1.50 -5.56
C LEU A 29 16.30 0.20 -6.21
N LYS A 30 17.26 0.26 -7.13
CA LYS A 30 17.83 -0.91 -7.81
C LYS A 30 18.49 -1.88 -6.82
N LYS A 31 19.27 -1.35 -5.85
CA LYS A 31 19.92 -2.15 -4.81
C LYS A 31 18.89 -2.89 -3.94
N ARG A 32 17.84 -2.19 -3.51
CA ARG A 32 16.75 -2.75 -2.69
C ARG A 32 15.93 -3.78 -3.46
N PHE A 33 15.55 -3.44 -4.70
CA PHE A 33 14.79 -4.32 -5.59
C PHE A 33 15.54 -5.63 -5.89
N SER A 34 16.87 -5.60 -6.03
CA SER A 34 17.69 -6.81 -6.21
C SER A 34 17.62 -7.83 -5.06
N LYS A 35 17.06 -7.42 -3.91
CA LYS A 35 16.82 -8.25 -2.73
C LYS A 35 15.33 -8.39 -2.40
N ASP A 36 14.46 -8.15 -3.38
CA ASP A 36 13.00 -8.21 -3.25
C ASP A 36 12.41 -7.21 -2.22
N LEU A 37 13.15 -6.14 -1.90
CA LEU A 37 12.67 -5.03 -1.08
C LEU A 37 12.05 -3.96 -1.99
N ILE A 38 10.74 -4.06 -2.19
CA ILE A 38 10.01 -3.23 -3.16
C ILE A 38 9.49 -1.90 -2.61
N TYR A 39 9.47 -1.75 -1.30
CA TYR A 39 8.95 -0.58 -0.61
C TYR A 39 10.09 0.28 -0.08
N THR A 40 9.99 1.61 -0.21
CA THR A 40 10.95 2.57 0.35
C THR A 40 10.21 3.84 0.78
N TYR A 41 10.54 4.42 1.93
CA TYR A 41 9.92 5.66 2.40
C TYR A 41 10.53 6.90 1.75
N ILE A 42 9.74 7.96 1.69
CA ILE A 42 10.19 9.35 1.57
C ILE A 42 9.43 10.11 2.66
N GLY A 43 9.97 10.15 3.88
CA GLY A 43 9.19 10.56 5.05
C GLY A 43 7.89 9.75 5.15
N THR A 44 6.73 10.41 5.17
CA THR A 44 5.42 9.74 5.27
C THR A 44 4.91 9.14 3.95
N LEU A 45 5.59 9.39 2.83
CA LEU A 45 5.25 8.80 1.54
C LEU A 45 5.86 7.41 1.39
N LEU A 46 5.19 6.54 0.63
CA LEU A 46 5.67 5.19 0.32
C LEU A 46 5.88 5.01 -1.18
N VAL A 47 7.13 4.78 -1.58
CA VAL A 47 7.50 4.36 -2.93
C VAL A 47 7.34 2.84 -3.03
N SER A 48 6.63 2.38 -4.06
CA SER A 48 6.39 0.96 -4.35
C SER A 48 6.87 0.63 -5.76
N VAL A 49 7.81 -0.32 -5.90
CA VAL A 49 8.30 -0.81 -7.19
C VAL A 49 7.67 -2.16 -7.51
N ASN A 50 6.93 -2.29 -8.61
CA ASN A 50 6.23 -3.54 -8.95
C ASN A 50 7.23 -4.69 -9.20
N PRO A 51 7.20 -5.80 -8.43
CA PRO A 51 8.11 -6.92 -8.63
C PRO A 51 7.77 -7.82 -9.82
N PHE A 52 6.57 -7.74 -10.40
CA PHE A 52 6.06 -8.67 -11.42
C PHE A 52 6.14 -10.15 -11.03
N LYS A 53 6.21 -10.44 -9.73
CA LYS A 53 6.18 -11.77 -9.12
C LYS A 53 5.53 -11.69 -7.75
N GLU A 54 5.08 -12.81 -7.24
CA GLU A 54 4.59 -12.89 -5.88
C GLU A 54 5.75 -12.84 -4.87
N LEU A 55 5.55 -12.11 -3.79
CA LEU A 55 6.47 -12.00 -2.67
C LEU A 55 5.74 -12.45 -1.40
N ASP A 56 6.42 -13.20 -0.54
CA ASP A 56 5.87 -13.67 0.75
C ASP A 56 5.93 -12.57 1.84
N ILE A 57 5.39 -11.40 1.51
CA ILE A 57 5.33 -10.21 2.39
C ILE A 57 3.89 -9.79 2.73
N TYR A 58 2.89 -10.47 2.17
CA TYR A 58 1.47 -10.14 2.34
C TYR A 58 0.68 -11.20 3.12
N ASN A 59 1.37 -11.97 3.96
CA ASN A 59 0.75 -13.00 4.80
C ASN A 59 0.24 -12.42 6.12
N LYS A 60 -0.58 -13.20 6.85
CA LYS A 60 -1.16 -12.78 8.13
C LYS A 60 -0.09 -12.41 9.16
N LYS A 61 1.02 -13.16 9.22
CA LYS A 61 2.13 -12.88 10.13
C LYS A 61 2.74 -11.49 9.89
N GLN A 62 2.85 -11.06 8.64
CA GLN A 62 3.28 -9.70 8.31
C GLN A 62 2.24 -8.66 8.74
N MET A 63 0.93 -8.90 8.52
CA MET A 63 -0.10 -7.98 9.02
C MET A 63 -0.03 -7.80 10.54
N ASP A 64 0.07 -8.91 11.27
CA ASP A 64 0.16 -8.92 12.74
C ASP A 64 1.43 -8.18 13.21
N LEU A 65 2.54 -8.25 12.46
CA LEU A 65 3.78 -7.55 12.77
C LEU A 65 3.63 -6.02 12.69
N TYR A 66 2.88 -5.50 11.72
CA TYR A 66 2.72 -4.06 11.50
C TYR A 66 1.52 -3.44 12.22
N MET A 67 0.69 -4.22 12.90
CA MET A 67 -0.54 -3.74 13.53
C MET A 67 -0.28 -2.97 14.82
N GLY A 68 -0.74 -1.73 14.87
CA GLY A 68 -0.58 -0.84 16.03
C GLY A 68 0.87 -0.47 16.34
N VAL A 69 1.77 -0.59 15.36
CA VAL A 69 3.18 -0.24 15.50
C VAL A 69 3.41 1.16 14.96
N ASN A 70 4.16 1.99 15.68
CA ASN A 70 4.41 3.35 15.24
C ASN A 70 5.12 3.36 13.88
N PHE A 71 4.76 4.34 13.05
CA PHE A 71 5.40 4.54 11.76
C PHE A 71 6.93 4.71 11.93
N PHE A 72 7.71 4.14 11.02
CA PHE A 72 9.19 4.07 11.05
C PHE A 72 9.85 3.12 12.07
N GLU A 73 9.13 2.49 13.01
CA GLU A 73 9.74 1.47 13.88
C GLU A 73 10.10 0.18 13.12
N LEU A 74 9.38 -0.09 12.03
CA LEU A 74 9.57 -1.25 11.18
C LEU A 74 10.00 -0.85 9.76
N PRO A 75 10.59 -1.80 8.98
CA PRO A 75 10.97 -1.54 7.60
C PRO A 75 9.80 -1.05 6.73
N PRO A 76 10.09 -0.37 5.61
CA PRO A 76 9.06 0.14 4.72
C PRO A 76 8.09 -0.95 4.24
N HIS A 77 6.80 -0.73 4.49
CA HIS A 77 5.75 -1.64 4.05
C HIS A 77 4.41 -0.92 3.89
N ILE A 78 3.57 -1.43 2.99
CA ILE A 78 2.22 -0.87 2.75
C ILE A 78 1.28 -1.02 3.96
N TYR A 79 1.53 -2.03 4.80
CA TYR A 79 0.75 -2.22 6.04
C TYR A 79 1.05 -1.15 7.09
N ALA A 80 2.29 -0.67 7.19
CA ALA A 80 2.62 0.47 8.05
C ALA A 80 1.87 1.74 7.61
N LEU A 81 1.76 1.97 6.30
CA LEU A 81 1.01 3.10 5.74
C LEU A 81 -0.50 2.99 6.07
N ALA A 82 -1.07 1.80 5.89
CA ALA A 82 -2.48 1.55 6.17
C ALA A 82 -2.79 1.67 7.67
N ASP A 83 -1.96 1.09 8.53
CA ASP A 83 -2.08 1.17 9.99
C ASP A 83 -2.02 2.63 10.47
N ASN A 84 -1.02 3.39 10.00
CA ASN A 84 -0.88 4.79 10.34
C ASN A 84 -2.12 5.60 9.90
N ALA A 85 -2.59 5.44 8.66
CA ALA A 85 -3.78 6.16 8.19
C ALA A 85 -5.02 5.85 9.03
N TYR A 86 -5.22 4.59 9.41
CA TYR A 86 -6.33 4.17 10.27
C TYR A 86 -6.22 4.76 11.68
N HIS A 87 -5.04 4.68 12.30
CA HIS A 87 -4.84 5.21 13.64
C HIS A 87 -4.91 6.73 13.69
N THR A 88 -4.38 7.45 12.70
CA THR A 88 -4.50 8.91 12.60
C THR A 88 -5.96 9.33 12.45
N MET A 89 -6.75 8.61 11.64
CA MET A 89 -8.19 8.84 11.51
C MET A 89 -8.93 8.68 12.85
N LEU A 90 -8.59 7.64 13.62
CA LEU A 90 -9.18 7.42 14.93
C LEU A 90 -8.76 8.46 15.97
N SER A 91 -7.51 8.92 15.94
CA SER A 91 -6.99 9.89 16.93
C SER A 91 -7.45 11.31 16.66
N GLU A 92 -7.55 11.70 15.39
CA GLU A 92 -7.91 13.07 14.99
C GLU A 92 -9.42 13.25 14.78
N PHE A 93 -10.20 12.16 14.77
CA PHE A 93 -11.62 12.17 14.44
C PHE A 93 -11.91 12.90 13.12
N ASN A 94 -11.02 12.72 12.13
CA ASN A 94 -11.09 13.38 10.84
C ASN A 94 -10.94 12.36 9.71
N ASN A 95 -11.51 12.68 8.55
CA ASN A 95 -11.43 11.83 7.37
C ASN A 95 -10.01 11.88 6.79
N HIS A 96 -9.47 10.70 6.46
CA HIS A 96 -8.17 10.55 5.80
C HIS A 96 -8.32 9.89 4.45
N PHE A 97 -7.42 10.19 3.52
CA PHE A 97 -7.39 9.56 2.20
C PHE A 97 -5.99 9.03 1.89
N ILE A 98 -5.94 7.88 1.22
CA ILE A 98 -4.70 7.32 0.66
C ILE A 98 -4.74 7.51 -0.85
N LEU A 99 -3.84 8.36 -1.37
CA LEU A 99 -3.67 8.56 -2.80
C LEU A 99 -2.62 7.60 -3.35
N ILE A 100 -3.00 6.77 -4.32
CA ILE A 100 -2.09 5.87 -5.04
C ILE A 100 -1.92 6.38 -6.47
N SER A 101 -0.75 6.91 -6.78
CA SER A 101 -0.39 7.42 -8.11
C SER A 101 0.64 6.51 -8.79
N GLY A 102 0.76 6.65 -10.11
CA GLY A 102 1.72 5.90 -10.92
C GLY A 102 1.20 5.58 -12.32
N GLU A 103 2.11 5.22 -13.20
CA GLU A 103 1.78 4.80 -14.57
C GLU A 103 0.94 3.51 -14.59
N SER A 104 0.31 3.21 -15.73
CA SER A 104 -0.38 1.93 -15.85
C SER A 104 0.62 0.77 -15.74
N GLY A 105 0.22 -0.32 -15.08
CA GLY A 105 1.11 -1.45 -14.77
C GLY A 105 2.02 -1.26 -13.55
N ALA A 106 2.07 -0.07 -12.93
CA ALA A 106 2.92 0.20 -11.77
C ALA A 106 2.50 -0.53 -10.46
N GLY A 107 1.38 -1.26 -10.47
CA GLY A 107 0.89 -2.01 -9.30
C GLY A 107 -0.12 -1.28 -8.41
N LYS A 108 -0.72 -0.17 -8.89
CA LYS A 108 -1.72 0.61 -8.15
C LYS A 108 -2.89 -0.24 -7.63
N THR A 109 -3.48 -1.05 -8.51
CA THR A 109 -4.62 -1.92 -8.17
C THR A 109 -4.22 -2.95 -7.11
N GLU A 110 -3.03 -3.53 -7.20
CA GLU A 110 -2.53 -4.48 -6.20
C GLU A 110 -2.29 -3.80 -4.85
N ALA A 111 -1.69 -2.60 -4.84
CA ALA A 111 -1.51 -1.81 -3.62
C ALA A 111 -2.86 -1.54 -2.92
N SER A 112 -3.89 -1.11 -3.66
CA SER A 112 -5.24 -0.94 -3.12
C SER A 112 -5.81 -2.23 -2.51
N LYS A 113 -5.64 -3.37 -3.19
CA LYS A 113 -6.09 -4.68 -2.68
C LYS A 113 -5.43 -5.04 -1.35
N LYS A 114 -4.13 -4.76 -1.20
CA LYS A 114 -3.39 -5.05 0.04
C LYS A 114 -3.83 -4.16 1.21
N ILE A 115 -4.12 -2.89 0.96
CA ILE A 115 -4.68 -1.97 1.97
C ILE A 115 -6.05 -2.46 2.43
N LEU A 116 -6.95 -2.82 1.49
CA LEU A 116 -8.27 -3.37 1.83
C LEU A 116 -8.17 -4.68 2.62
N GLN A 117 -7.25 -5.56 2.23
CA GLN A 117 -7.01 -6.82 2.94
C GLN A 117 -6.52 -6.56 4.36
N TYR A 118 -5.67 -5.54 4.56
CA TYR A 118 -5.21 -5.13 5.87
C TYR A 118 -6.37 -4.67 6.76
N TYR A 119 -7.21 -3.74 6.27
CA TYR A 119 -8.38 -3.26 7.03
C TYR A 119 -9.42 -4.35 7.33
N ALA A 120 -9.59 -5.33 6.44
CA ALA A 120 -10.47 -6.47 6.69
C ALA A 120 -10.04 -7.31 7.90
N VAL A 121 -8.75 -7.28 8.26
CA VAL A 121 -8.16 -8.04 9.38
C VAL A 121 -7.96 -7.17 10.62
N SER A 122 -7.47 -5.93 10.46
CA SER A 122 -7.13 -5.04 11.57
C SER A 122 -8.34 -4.37 12.20
N CYS A 123 -9.42 -4.17 11.44
CA CYS A 123 -10.62 -3.53 11.96
C CYS A 123 -11.57 -4.56 12.58
N PRO A 124 -12.26 -4.22 13.70
CA PRO A 124 -13.29 -5.06 14.29
C PRO A 124 -14.34 -5.46 13.25
N SER A 125 -14.28 -6.71 12.82
CA SER A 125 -15.00 -7.21 11.64
C SER A 125 -16.49 -7.42 11.91
N THR A 126 -17.29 -6.97 10.95
CA THR A 126 -18.59 -7.56 10.63
C THR A 126 -18.42 -8.38 9.33
N ALA A 127 -19.25 -9.40 9.11
CA ALA A 127 -19.25 -10.21 7.87
C ALA A 127 -19.36 -9.37 6.56
N LEU A 128 -19.73 -8.10 6.69
CA LEU A 128 -19.81 -7.11 5.63
C LEU A 128 -18.44 -6.84 4.97
N LEU A 129 -17.35 -6.80 5.73
CA LEU A 129 -16.01 -6.46 5.19
C LEU A 129 -15.50 -7.45 4.15
N ASN A 130 -15.64 -8.74 4.43
CA ASN A 130 -15.25 -9.80 3.51
C ASN A 130 -16.09 -9.75 2.23
N THR A 131 -17.40 -9.54 2.38
CA THR A 131 -18.32 -9.41 1.25
C THR A 131 -18.00 -8.19 0.38
N VAL A 132 -17.63 -7.06 0.99
CA VAL A 132 -17.24 -5.84 0.26
C VAL A 132 -15.91 -6.03 -0.45
N ARG A 133 -14.91 -6.61 0.20
CA ARG A 133 -13.63 -6.95 -0.43
C ARG A 133 -13.86 -7.83 -1.67
N ASP A 134 -14.68 -8.86 -1.56
CA ASP A 134 -14.97 -9.77 -2.68
C ASP A 134 -15.72 -9.04 -3.80
N LYS A 135 -16.74 -8.24 -3.49
CA LYS A 135 -17.44 -7.41 -4.48
C LYS A 135 -16.51 -6.43 -5.19
N MET A 136 -15.61 -5.77 -4.47
CA MET A 136 -14.62 -4.85 -5.03
C MET A 136 -13.60 -5.56 -5.93
N LEU A 137 -13.19 -6.77 -5.57
CA LEU A 137 -12.32 -7.59 -6.40
C LEU A 137 -13.02 -8.00 -7.70
N MET A 138 -14.28 -8.40 -7.62
CA MET A 138 -15.09 -8.83 -8.75
C MET A 138 -15.51 -7.67 -9.67
N SER A 139 -15.56 -6.43 -9.17
CA SER A 139 -15.89 -5.27 -10.01
C SER A 139 -14.73 -4.78 -10.87
N ASN A 140 -13.47 -5.12 -10.54
CA ASN A 140 -12.30 -4.65 -11.28
C ASN A 140 -12.30 -5.08 -12.76
N PRO A 141 -12.54 -6.36 -13.12
CA PRO A 141 -12.62 -6.75 -14.52
C PRO A 141 -13.65 -5.95 -15.33
N VAL A 142 -14.78 -5.59 -14.72
CA VAL A 142 -15.81 -4.76 -15.36
C VAL A 142 -15.27 -3.34 -15.57
N LEU A 143 -14.71 -2.72 -14.54
CA LEU A 143 -14.14 -1.37 -14.63
C LEU A 143 -12.99 -1.31 -15.65
N GLU A 144 -12.17 -2.34 -15.72
CA GLU A 144 -11.08 -2.44 -16.70
C GLU A 144 -11.61 -2.62 -18.12
N ALA A 145 -12.64 -3.45 -18.33
CA ALA A 145 -13.23 -3.67 -19.64
C ALA A 145 -13.80 -2.38 -20.28
N PHE A 146 -14.38 -1.48 -19.47
CA PHE A 146 -14.95 -0.22 -19.94
C PHE A 146 -13.99 0.97 -19.83
N GLY A 147 -13.04 0.92 -18.90
CA GLY A 147 -12.23 2.07 -18.51
C GLY A 147 -10.76 1.98 -18.92
N ASN A 148 -10.28 0.84 -19.39
CA ASN A 148 -8.92 0.71 -19.90
C ASN A 148 -8.87 0.82 -21.42
N ALA A 149 -7.78 1.39 -21.92
CA ALA A 149 -7.51 1.50 -23.34
C ALA A 149 -6.05 1.19 -23.62
N LYS A 150 -5.79 0.67 -24.82
CA LYS A 150 -4.44 0.55 -25.36
C LYS A 150 -3.89 1.93 -25.71
N THR A 151 -2.67 2.20 -25.27
CA THR A 151 -1.89 3.39 -25.60
C THR A 151 -0.58 2.97 -26.28
N LEU A 152 0.20 3.92 -26.78
CA LEU A 152 1.52 3.64 -27.38
C LEU A 152 2.51 2.98 -26.40
N LYS A 153 2.37 3.21 -25.09
CA LYS A 153 3.30 2.75 -24.05
C LYS A 153 2.75 1.61 -23.17
N ASN A 154 1.44 1.40 -23.16
CA ASN A 154 0.80 0.43 -22.29
C ASN A 154 -0.50 -0.08 -22.93
N ASP A 155 -0.60 -1.41 -23.07
CA ASP A 155 -1.74 -2.09 -23.69
C ASP A 155 -3.02 -2.11 -22.83
N ASN A 156 -2.91 -1.88 -21.53
CA ASN A 156 -4.02 -1.89 -20.57
C ASN A 156 -3.99 -0.64 -19.67
N SER A 157 -4.01 0.55 -20.27
CA SER A 157 -3.94 1.81 -19.52
C SER A 157 -5.30 2.24 -19.02
N SER A 158 -5.49 2.32 -17.69
CA SER A 158 -6.68 2.94 -17.11
C SER A 158 -6.80 4.40 -17.52
N ARG A 159 -7.99 4.79 -18.01
CA ARG A 159 -8.35 6.14 -18.45
C ARG A 159 -9.35 6.83 -17.52
N PHE A 160 -9.52 6.28 -16.32
CA PHE A 160 -10.40 6.79 -15.27
C PHE A 160 -9.65 6.82 -13.93
N GLY A 161 -10.09 7.70 -13.04
CA GLY A 161 -9.71 7.67 -11.62
C GLY A 161 -10.62 6.70 -10.87
N LYS A 162 -10.05 5.86 -10.00
CA LYS A 162 -10.81 4.98 -9.12
C LYS A 162 -10.80 5.56 -7.71
N TYR A 163 -11.97 5.94 -7.21
CA TYR A 163 -12.18 6.34 -5.83
C TYR A 163 -12.91 5.23 -5.07
N MET A 164 -12.52 4.97 -3.83
CA MET A 164 -13.17 4.02 -2.94
C MET A 164 -13.30 4.66 -1.58
N ASP A 165 -14.53 4.81 -1.11
CA ASP A 165 -14.82 5.29 0.24
C ASP A 165 -14.87 4.10 1.21
N ILE A 166 -14.25 4.25 2.37
CA ILE A 166 -14.28 3.28 3.47
C ILE A 166 -14.73 4.06 4.69
N GLN A 167 -15.95 3.82 5.13
CA GLN A 167 -16.52 4.53 6.26
C GLN A 167 -16.27 3.74 7.55
N PHE A 168 -16.20 4.44 8.66
CA PHE A 168 -16.06 3.83 9.96
C PHE A 168 -17.10 4.43 10.90
N ASP A 169 -17.88 3.56 11.56
CA ASP A 169 -18.85 3.95 12.57
C ASP A 169 -18.13 4.53 13.79
N SER A 170 -18.52 5.76 14.14
CA SER A 170 -18.00 6.55 15.25
C SER A 170 -18.18 5.88 16.62
N GLU A 171 -19.19 5.03 16.80
CA GLU A 171 -19.47 4.42 18.11
C GLU A 171 -18.77 3.08 18.30
N VAL A 172 -18.56 2.32 17.22
CA VAL A 172 -18.15 0.91 17.32
C VAL A 172 -16.80 0.61 16.68
N ARG A 173 -16.11 1.62 16.14
CA ARG A 173 -14.87 1.43 15.34
C ARG A 173 -15.06 0.40 14.21
N ARG A 174 -16.30 0.24 13.73
CA ARG A 174 -16.69 -0.75 12.73
C ARG A 174 -16.61 -0.13 11.36
N VAL A 175 -16.24 -0.91 10.36
CA VAL A 175 -16.23 -0.44 8.98
C VAL A 175 -17.63 -0.48 8.39
N GLN A 176 -18.07 0.64 7.84
CA GLN A 176 -19.29 0.82 7.07
C GLN A 176 -18.88 1.23 5.64
N PHE A 177 -19.64 0.90 4.62
CA PHE A 177 -19.35 1.32 3.24
C PHE A 177 -20.64 1.88 2.66
N CYS A 178 -20.60 3.10 2.09
CA CYS A 178 -21.64 3.63 1.22
C CYS A 178 -21.37 3.26 -0.24
#